data_AF-A0A257X605-F1
#
_entry.id   AF-A0A257X605-F1
#
_cell.length_a   1.000
_cell.length_b   1.000
_cell.length_c   1.000
_cell.angle_alpha   90.00
_cell.angle_beta   90.00
_cell.angle_gamma   90.00
#
_symmetry.space_group_name_H-M   'P 1'
#
loop_
_entity.id
_entity.type
_entity.pdbx_description
1 polymer ?
#
loop_
_entity_poly.entity_id
_entity_poly.type
_entity_poly.pdbx_seq_one_letter_code
_entity_poly.pdbx_strand_id
1 'polypeptide(L)'
;MRVARPFALELEYTREMMLPLLLAADESWPAQVLIIGLGAASVTKFLHRHCAQSALTVVEIDPRMPAAAASYFRLPPEDGRLRIVIDDGAAFVADSAQQWDLILVDGYDHRARANSLDTEVFHRACRAKLSPGGRVCLNLFGRTRGFRASAQRVMDAYDGRALVLPSLNEGNAICIASTDHGAGLSMDFLRTRAQRLRADTGLNLGPSLSRIEQAGYCAGGRLLI
;
A
#
# COMPACT_ATOMS: atom_id res chain seq x y z
N MET A 1 18.55 2.05 1.28
CA MET A 1 18.54 0.74 1.96
C MET A 1 19.74 0.66 2.89
N ARG A 2 19.58 0.18 4.11
CA ARG A 2 20.72 -0.09 5.01
C ARG A 2 21.20 -1.52 4.84
N VAL A 3 22.50 -1.72 4.59
CA VAL A 3 23.09 -3.06 4.43
C VAL A 3 22.85 -3.92 5.68
N ALA A 4 22.96 -3.32 6.87
CA ALA A 4 22.77 -4.00 8.15
C ALA A 4 21.30 -4.36 8.47
N ARG A 5 20.32 -3.72 7.81
CA ARG A 5 18.89 -3.96 8.02
C ARG A 5 18.19 -4.03 6.66
N PRO A 6 18.46 -5.09 5.88
CA PRO A 6 18.08 -5.13 4.48
C PRO A 6 16.56 -5.11 4.27
N PHE A 7 15.78 -5.62 5.22
CA PHE A 7 14.31 -5.69 5.18
C PHE A 7 13.59 -4.50 5.82
N ALA A 8 14.33 -3.56 6.43
CA ALA A 8 13.71 -2.39 7.02
C ALA A 8 13.23 -1.41 5.93
N LEU A 9 12.03 -0.88 6.14
CA LEU A 9 11.48 0.20 5.33
C LEU A 9 12.17 1.51 5.75
N GLU A 10 13.05 2.03 4.90
CA GLU A 10 13.85 3.23 5.21
C GLU A 10 13.13 4.53 4.85
N LEU A 11 12.41 4.53 3.72
CA LEU A 11 11.68 5.70 3.22
C LEU A 11 10.35 5.84 3.97
N GLU A 12 10.01 7.06 4.35
CA GLU A 12 8.82 7.31 5.17
C GLU A 12 7.54 6.85 4.47
N TYR A 13 7.40 7.13 3.16
CA TYR A 13 6.21 6.74 2.42
C TYR A 13 6.05 5.21 2.39
N THR A 14 7.14 4.44 2.25
CA THR A 14 7.05 2.97 2.24
C THR A 14 6.58 2.43 3.59
N ARG A 15 6.91 3.11 4.70
CA ARG A 15 6.35 2.78 6.03
C ARG A 15 4.87 3.11 6.06
N GLU A 16 4.47 4.32 5.65
CA GLU A 16 3.06 4.74 5.64
C GLU A 16 2.18 3.84 4.76
N MET A 17 2.72 3.28 3.67
CA MET A 17 2.01 2.29 2.84
C MET A 17 1.64 1.01 3.59
N MET A 18 2.22 0.74 4.76
CA MET A 18 1.90 -0.41 5.60
C MET A 18 0.79 -0.11 6.63
N LEU A 19 0.25 1.11 6.67
CA LEU A 19 -0.91 1.46 7.50
C LEU A 19 -2.09 0.48 7.36
N PRO A 20 -2.45 -0.04 6.17
CA PRO A 20 -3.54 -1.02 6.03
C PRO A 20 -3.37 -2.27 6.91
N LEU A 21 -2.14 -2.64 7.26
CA LEU A 21 -1.85 -3.78 8.15
C LEU A 21 -2.38 -3.57 9.57
N LEU A 22 -2.74 -2.34 9.95
CA LEU A 22 -3.36 -2.04 11.24
C LEU A 22 -4.89 -2.09 11.20
N LEU A 23 -5.48 -2.06 10.00
CA LEU A 23 -6.90 -1.75 9.81
C LEU A 23 -7.83 -2.97 9.75
N ALA A 24 -7.31 -4.19 9.81
CA ALA A 24 -8.13 -5.41 9.93
C ALA A 24 -8.70 -5.55 11.35
N ALA A 25 -10.02 -5.66 11.50
CA ALA A 25 -10.66 -5.69 12.82
C ALA A 25 -10.29 -6.93 13.66
N ASP A 26 -10.00 -8.05 13.00
CA ASP A 26 -9.66 -9.35 13.59
C ASP A 26 -8.15 -9.55 13.79
N GLU A 27 -7.36 -8.49 13.62
CA GLU A 27 -5.89 -8.52 13.69
C GLU A 27 -5.19 -9.43 12.66
N SER A 28 -5.92 -9.98 11.68
CA SER A 28 -5.36 -10.88 10.66
C SER A 28 -4.40 -10.15 9.69
N TRP A 29 -3.48 -10.92 9.12
CA TRP A 29 -2.68 -10.49 7.97
C TRP A 29 -3.50 -10.68 6.68
N PRO A 30 -3.33 -9.82 5.66
CA PRO A 30 -3.98 -10.02 4.37
C PRO A 30 -3.46 -11.32 3.74
N ALA A 31 -4.34 -12.21 3.30
CA ALA A 31 -3.96 -13.49 2.71
C ALA A 31 -3.53 -13.32 1.24
N GLN A 32 -4.23 -12.48 0.48
CA GLN A 32 -3.91 -12.18 -0.92
C GLN A 32 -3.49 -10.71 -1.07
N VAL A 33 -2.24 -10.48 -1.46
CA VAL A 33 -1.66 -9.14 -1.63
C VAL A 33 -1.19 -8.95 -3.07
N LEU A 34 -1.71 -7.90 -3.71
CA LEU A 34 -1.23 -7.41 -5.00
C LEU A 34 -0.34 -6.20 -4.79
N ILE A 35 0.83 -6.18 -5.43
CA ILE A 35 1.77 -5.06 -5.39
C ILE A 35 2.03 -4.63 -6.84
N ILE A 36 1.61 -3.43 -7.21
CA ILE A 36 1.83 -2.85 -8.53
C ILE A 36 3.02 -1.90 -8.44
N GLY A 37 4.10 -2.26 -9.13
CA GLY A 37 5.42 -1.64 -9.04
C GLY A 37 6.32 -2.39 -8.05
N LEU A 38 7.45 -2.92 -8.56
CA LEU A 38 8.45 -3.62 -7.74
C LEU A 38 9.43 -2.63 -7.10
N GLY A 39 9.90 -1.66 -7.88
CA GLY A 39 10.96 -0.74 -7.46
C GLY A 39 12.18 -1.48 -6.91
N ALA A 40 12.74 -1.01 -5.78
CA ALA A 40 13.84 -1.69 -5.09
C ALA A 40 13.39 -2.89 -4.22
N ALA A 41 12.19 -3.42 -4.44
CA ALA A 41 11.55 -4.52 -3.72
C ALA A 41 11.39 -4.29 -2.21
N SER A 42 11.43 -3.04 -1.72
CA SER A 42 11.41 -2.74 -0.28
C SER A 42 10.14 -3.21 0.40
N VAL A 43 8.99 -2.88 -0.17
CA VAL A 43 7.67 -3.32 0.29
C VAL A 43 7.53 -4.83 0.13
N THR A 44 7.86 -5.37 -1.04
CA THR A 44 7.77 -6.82 -1.33
C THR A 44 8.53 -7.66 -0.32
N LYS A 45 9.81 -7.34 -0.06
CA LYS A 45 10.64 -8.14 0.85
C LYS A 45 10.25 -7.95 2.32
N PHE A 46 9.75 -6.77 2.70
CA PHE A 46 9.20 -6.56 4.04
C PHE A 46 7.99 -7.47 4.28
N LEU A 47 7.03 -7.47 3.36
CA LEU A 47 5.84 -8.32 3.44
C LEU A 47 6.20 -9.81 3.37
N HIS A 48 7.09 -10.21 2.45
CA HIS A 48 7.50 -11.61 2.33
C HIS A 48 8.13 -12.14 3.63
N ARG A 49 8.92 -11.29 4.31
CA ARG A 49 9.61 -11.61 5.56
C ARG A 49 8.68 -11.65 6.78
N HIS A 50 7.75 -10.70 6.90
CA HIS A 50 6.99 -10.49 8.13
C HIS A 50 5.53 -10.97 8.05
N CYS A 51 4.95 -11.00 6.86
CA CYS A 51 3.60 -11.53 6.61
C CYS A 51 3.70 -12.94 6.03
N ALA A 52 4.16 -13.89 6.86
CA ALA A 52 4.48 -15.26 6.40
C ALA A 52 3.27 -16.04 5.83
N GLN A 53 2.06 -15.61 6.15
CA GLN A 53 0.81 -16.21 5.68
C GLN A 53 0.27 -15.57 4.39
N SER A 54 0.86 -14.47 3.93
CA SER A 54 0.43 -13.76 2.73
C SER A 54 1.02 -14.39 1.47
N ALA A 55 0.18 -14.56 0.45
CA ALA A 55 0.56 -14.75 -0.93
C ALA A 55 0.66 -13.39 -1.62
N LEU A 56 1.82 -13.11 -2.20
CA LEU A 56 2.20 -11.85 -2.82
C LEU A 56 2.30 -12.05 -4.33
N THR A 57 1.54 -11.25 -5.07
CA THR A 57 1.73 -11.08 -6.51
C THR A 57 2.28 -9.68 -6.76
N VAL A 58 3.48 -9.61 -7.33
CA VAL A 58 4.07 -8.34 -7.79
C VAL A 58 3.86 -8.21 -9.28
N VAL A 59 3.35 -7.06 -9.73
CA VAL A 59 3.24 -6.72 -11.15
C VAL A 59 4.21 -5.59 -11.45
N GLU A 60 5.15 -5.83 -12.35
CA GLU A 60 6.21 -4.89 -12.72
C GLU A 60 6.25 -4.71 -14.24
N ILE A 61 6.32 -3.46 -14.70
CA ILE A 61 6.26 -3.15 -16.13
C ILE A 61 7.63 -3.33 -16.81
N ASP A 62 8.74 -3.12 -16.09
CA ASP A 62 10.09 -3.24 -16.63
C ASP A 62 10.67 -4.65 -16.34
N PRO A 63 10.86 -5.50 -17.37
CA PRO A 63 11.37 -6.87 -17.21
C PRO A 63 12.78 -6.95 -16.60
N ARG A 64 13.54 -5.84 -16.56
CA ARG A 64 14.89 -5.81 -16.00
C ARG A 64 14.90 -5.61 -14.48
N MET A 65 13.81 -5.08 -13.93
CA MET A 65 13.73 -4.72 -12.51
C MET A 65 13.86 -5.91 -11.56
N PRO A 66 13.25 -7.09 -11.79
CA PRO A 66 13.43 -8.24 -10.90
C PRO A 66 14.89 -8.68 -10.75
N ALA A 67 15.63 -8.75 -11.86
CA ALA A 67 17.04 -9.13 -11.85
C ALA A 67 17.90 -8.11 -11.09
N ALA A 68 17.65 -6.81 -11.30
CA ALA A 68 18.32 -5.75 -10.56
C ALA A 68 17.99 -5.81 -9.06
N ALA A 69 16.71 -5.99 -8.69
CA ALA A 69 16.28 -6.08 -7.31
C ALA A 69 16.82 -7.31 -6.58
N ALA A 70 16.93 -8.45 -7.25
CA ALA A 70 17.59 -9.64 -6.72
C ALA A 70 19.08 -9.39 -6.46
N SER A 71 19.78 -8.80 -7.44
CA SER A 71 21.23 -8.58 -7.38
C SER A 71 21.64 -7.54 -6.33
N TYR A 72 20.90 -6.43 -6.24
CA TYR A 72 21.31 -5.27 -5.45
C TYR A 72 20.50 -5.05 -4.17
N PHE A 73 19.25 -5.53 -4.13
CA PHE A 73 18.31 -5.17 -3.06
C PHE A 73 17.77 -6.37 -2.27
N ARG A 74 18.31 -7.57 -2.52
CA ARG A 74 17.97 -8.83 -1.83
C ARG A 74 16.48 -9.16 -1.96
N LEU A 75 15.91 -8.96 -3.13
CA LEU A 75 14.61 -9.53 -3.47
C LEU A 75 14.70 -11.07 -3.29
N PRO A 76 13.87 -11.71 -2.46
CA PRO A 76 13.82 -13.16 -2.37
C PRO A 76 13.41 -13.77 -3.72
N PRO A 77 13.86 -15.00 -4.04
CA PRO A 77 13.38 -15.71 -5.22
C PRO A 77 11.87 -15.96 -5.11
N GLU A 78 11.22 -16.13 -6.25
CA GLU A 78 9.84 -16.61 -6.28
C GLU A 78 9.72 -17.97 -5.58
N ASP A 79 8.63 -18.13 -4.83
CA ASP A 79 8.33 -19.33 -4.06
C ASP A 79 6.80 -19.55 -4.02
N GLY A 80 6.32 -20.48 -3.19
CA GLY A 80 4.87 -20.74 -3.06
C GLY A 80 4.05 -19.53 -2.56
N ARG A 81 4.69 -18.45 -2.11
CA ARG A 81 4.07 -17.22 -1.61
C ARG A 81 4.45 -15.98 -2.39
N LEU A 82 5.51 -15.97 -3.20
CA LEU A 82 5.91 -14.81 -4.00
C LEU A 82 5.91 -15.16 -5.48
N ARG A 83 5.08 -14.43 -6.23
CA ARG A 83 5.03 -14.46 -7.69
C ARG A 83 5.30 -13.07 -8.26
N ILE A 84 6.11 -13.00 -9.31
CA ILE A 84 6.42 -11.79 -10.06
C ILE A 84 5.84 -11.94 -11.47
N VAL A 85 5.08 -10.94 -11.91
CA VAL A 85 4.44 -10.89 -13.22
C VAL A 85 4.96 -9.66 -13.95
N ILE A 86 5.49 -9.86 -15.15
CA ILE A 86 5.87 -8.74 -16.01
C ILE A 86 4.66 -8.34 -16.85
N ASP A 87 4.02 -7.22 -16.50
CA ASP A 87 2.81 -6.73 -17.15
C ASP A 87 2.56 -5.25 -16.82
N ASP A 88 1.65 -4.60 -17.55
CA ASP A 88 1.07 -3.34 -17.14
C ASP A 88 0.10 -3.57 -15.97
N GLY A 89 0.29 -2.83 -14.87
CA GLY A 89 -0.51 -3.01 -13.66
C GLY A 89 -2.00 -2.74 -13.84
N ALA A 90 -2.39 -1.81 -14.72
CA ALA A 90 -3.79 -1.53 -14.98
C ALA A 90 -4.44 -2.63 -15.84
N ALA A 91 -3.71 -3.12 -16.86
CA ALA A 91 -4.14 -4.26 -17.67
C ALA A 91 -4.29 -5.53 -16.81
N PHE A 92 -3.29 -5.84 -15.99
CA PHE A 92 -3.32 -6.99 -15.08
C PHE A 92 -4.54 -6.96 -14.15
N VAL A 93 -4.85 -5.81 -13.54
CA VAL A 93 -6.03 -5.67 -12.66
C VAL A 93 -7.33 -5.86 -13.44
N ALA A 94 -7.42 -5.33 -14.67
CA ALA A 94 -8.61 -5.48 -15.50
C ALA A 94 -8.88 -6.97 -15.84
N ASP A 95 -7.83 -7.71 -16.20
CA ASP A 95 -7.94 -9.09 -16.68
C ASP A 95 -7.96 -10.13 -15.54
N SER A 96 -7.47 -9.78 -14.35
CA SER A 96 -7.40 -10.69 -13.21
C SER A 96 -8.78 -11.11 -12.71
N ALA A 97 -9.02 -12.41 -12.56
CA ALA A 97 -10.21 -12.93 -11.88
C ALA A 97 -10.08 -12.99 -10.35
N GLN A 98 -8.90 -12.68 -9.82
CA GLN A 98 -8.57 -12.83 -8.41
C GLN A 98 -9.08 -11.64 -7.58
N GLN A 99 -9.54 -11.93 -6.36
CA GLN A 99 -9.80 -10.92 -5.35
C GLN A 99 -8.60 -10.77 -4.40
N TRP A 100 -8.44 -9.57 -3.86
CA TRP A 100 -7.29 -9.16 -3.06
C TRP A 100 -7.74 -8.55 -1.74
N ASP A 101 -7.07 -8.95 -0.66
CA ASP A 101 -7.26 -8.34 0.66
C ASP A 101 -6.50 -7.01 0.75
N LEU A 102 -5.41 -6.88 0.00
CA LEU A 102 -4.60 -5.67 -0.06
C LEU A 102 -4.05 -5.45 -1.47
N ILE A 103 -4.32 -4.28 -2.04
CA ILE A 103 -3.68 -3.82 -3.28
C ILE A 103 -2.78 -2.63 -2.93
N LEU A 104 -1.49 -2.74 -3.20
CA LEU A 104 -0.51 -1.66 -3.04
C LEU A 104 -0.15 -1.12 -4.42
N VAL A 105 -0.28 0.19 -4.62
CA VAL A 105 0.06 0.85 -5.89
C VAL A 105 1.23 1.82 -5.66
N ASP A 106 2.40 1.46 -6.18
CA ASP A 106 3.64 2.24 -6.17
C ASP A 106 4.30 2.22 -7.55
N GLY A 107 3.52 2.60 -8.57
CA GLY A 107 3.95 2.60 -9.97
C GLY A 107 4.08 4.01 -10.53
N TYR A 108 5.32 4.44 -10.76
CA TYR A 108 5.64 5.70 -11.44
C TYR A 108 6.68 5.47 -12.53
N ASP A 109 6.50 6.12 -13.68
CA ASP A 109 7.52 6.12 -14.72
C ASP A 109 8.74 7.00 -14.36
N HIS A 110 9.77 6.97 -15.20
CA HIS A 110 10.99 7.78 -15.04
C HIS A 110 10.75 9.30 -14.98
N ARG A 111 9.53 9.78 -15.28
CA ARG A 111 9.11 11.19 -15.18
C ARG A 111 8.13 11.42 -14.03
N ALA A 112 8.04 10.48 -13.09
CA ALA A 112 7.12 10.52 -11.94
C ALA A 112 5.63 10.60 -12.35
N ARG A 113 5.24 9.93 -13.44
CA ARG A 113 3.84 9.84 -13.87
C ARG A 113 3.31 8.43 -13.64
N ALA A 114 2.11 8.36 -13.10
CA ALA A 114 1.41 7.10 -12.85
C ALA A 114 0.63 6.59 -14.10
N ASN A 115 0.46 7.43 -15.13
CA ASN A 115 -0.14 7.05 -16.42
C ASN A 115 -1.48 6.30 -16.24
N SER A 116 -1.57 5.03 -16.67
CA SER A 116 -2.76 4.18 -16.57
C SER A 116 -3.23 3.94 -15.12
N LEU A 117 -2.31 4.00 -14.15
CA LEU A 117 -2.56 3.78 -12.72
C LEU A 117 -3.21 4.98 -12.01
N ASP A 118 -3.40 6.09 -12.71
CA ASP A 118 -3.98 7.32 -12.17
C ASP A 118 -5.20 7.74 -13.01
N THR A 119 -6.13 6.81 -13.15
CA THR A 119 -7.40 6.98 -13.87
C THR A 119 -8.57 6.46 -13.04
N GLU A 120 -9.77 7.02 -13.24
CA GLU A 120 -10.97 6.53 -12.57
C GLU A 120 -11.27 5.07 -12.91
N VAL A 121 -11.06 4.68 -14.18
CA VAL A 121 -11.25 3.31 -14.66
C VAL A 121 -10.37 2.34 -13.87
N PHE A 122 -9.08 2.65 -13.69
CA PHE A 122 -8.18 1.84 -12.90
C PHE A 122 -8.62 1.73 -11.43
N HIS A 123 -8.98 2.84 -10.79
CA HIS A 123 -9.41 2.81 -9.39
C HIS A 123 -10.70 2.00 -9.20
N ARG A 124 -11.66 2.10 -10.13
CA ARG A 124 -12.88 1.27 -10.13
C ARG A 124 -12.57 -0.21 -10.37
N ALA A 125 -11.61 -0.51 -11.24
CA ALA A 125 -11.15 -1.89 -11.46
C ALA A 125 -10.53 -2.46 -10.18
N CYS A 126 -9.63 -1.73 -9.52
CA CYS A 126 -9.06 -2.14 -8.23
C CYS A 126 -10.16 -2.38 -7.18
N ARG A 127 -11.12 -1.46 -7.06
CA ARG A 127 -12.25 -1.58 -6.13
C ARG A 127 -13.04 -2.87 -6.37
N ALA A 128 -13.30 -3.22 -7.63
CA ALA A 128 -14.03 -4.43 -8.01
C ALA A 128 -13.27 -5.73 -7.72
N LYS A 129 -11.95 -5.66 -7.53
CA LYS A 129 -11.10 -6.81 -7.16
C LYS A 129 -10.79 -6.87 -5.66
N LEU A 130 -11.38 -6.02 -4.83
CA LEU A 130 -11.21 -6.15 -3.37
C LEU A 130 -12.09 -7.27 -2.81
N SER A 131 -11.50 -8.08 -1.95
CA SER A 131 -12.24 -8.98 -1.06
C SER A 131 -13.03 -8.17 -0.02
N PRO A 132 -14.06 -8.74 0.64
CA PRO A 132 -14.72 -8.09 1.78
C PRO A 132 -13.71 -7.67 2.85
N GLY A 133 -13.73 -6.40 3.28
CA GLY A 133 -12.72 -5.86 4.20
C GLY A 133 -11.37 -5.51 3.56
N GLY A 134 -11.23 -5.74 2.26
CA GLY A 134 -10.03 -5.46 1.48
C GLY A 134 -9.79 -3.96 1.28
N ARG A 135 -8.53 -3.60 1.05
CA ARG A 135 -8.10 -2.20 0.95
C ARG A 135 -7.17 -1.97 -0.22
N VAL A 136 -7.24 -0.78 -0.80
CA VAL A 136 -6.20 -0.27 -1.69
C VAL A 136 -5.39 0.78 -0.95
N CYS A 137 -4.07 0.74 -1.11
CA CYS A 137 -3.17 1.78 -0.65
C CYS A 137 -2.33 2.29 -1.81
N LEU A 138 -2.38 3.59 -2.04
CA LEU A 138 -1.70 4.25 -3.15
C LEU A 138 -0.63 5.20 -2.62
N ASN A 139 0.56 5.10 -3.20
CA ASN A 139 1.55 6.16 -3.12
C ASN A 139 1.19 7.23 -4.16
N LEU A 140 0.76 8.42 -3.74
CA LEU A 140 0.46 9.56 -4.60
C LEU A 140 1.61 10.57 -4.57
N PHE A 141 1.91 11.22 -5.70
CA PHE A 141 2.96 12.24 -5.77
C PHE A 141 2.39 13.65 -5.55
N GLY A 142 2.35 14.05 -4.28
CA GLY A 142 1.76 15.28 -3.74
C GLY A 142 2.34 16.60 -4.21
N ARG A 143 3.55 16.61 -4.78
CA ARG A 143 4.21 17.81 -5.30
C ARG A 143 3.84 18.17 -6.74
N THR A 144 3.03 17.34 -7.40
CA THR A 144 2.54 17.64 -8.75
C THR A 144 1.28 18.49 -8.72
N ARG A 145 1.09 19.31 -9.76
CA ARG A 145 -0.17 20.05 -9.99
C ARG A 145 -1.39 19.11 -10.07
N GLY A 146 -1.18 17.83 -10.37
CA GLY A 146 -2.22 16.81 -10.51
C GLY A 146 -2.68 16.15 -9.21
N PHE A 147 -1.96 16.32 -8.08
CA PHE A 147 -2.24 15.58 -6.84
C PHE A 147 -3.70 15.66 -6.38
N ARG A 148 -4.29 16.86 -6.37
CA ARG A 148 -5.70 17.04 -5.94
C ARG A 148 -6.67 16.29 -6.85
N ALA A 149 -6.40 16.26 -8.15
CA ALA A 149 -7.22 15.52 -9.10
C ALA A 149 -7.06 14.00 -8.91
N SER A 150 -5.83 13.52 -8.64
CA SER A 150 -5.57 12.12 -8.30
C SER A 150 -6.31 11.69 -7.03
N ALA A 151 -6.20 12.48 -5.96
CA ALA A 151 -6.92 12.24 -4.72
C ALA A 151 -8.45 12.22 -4.94
N GLN A 152 -8.99 13.18 -5.69
CA GLN A 152 -10.42 13.25 -5.99
C GLN A 152 -10.89 12.03 -6.78
N ARG A 153 -10.14 11.56 -7.78
CA ARG A 153 -10.49 10.35 -8.53
C ARG A 153 -10.55 9.10 -7.65
N VAL A 154 -9.69 9.00 -6.64
CA VAL A 154 -9.79 7.92 -5.66
C VAL A 154 -11.04 8.10 -4.81
N MET A 155 -11.30 9.30 -4.27
CA MET A 155 -12.53 9.57 -3.50
C MET A 155 -13.79 9.18 -4.29
N ASP A 156 -13.88 9.58 -5.55
CA ASP A 156 -15.04 9.31 -6.41
C ASP A 156 -15.18 7.81 -6.76
N ALA A 157 -14.06 7.11 -6.96
CA ALA A 157 -14.08 5.68 -7.25
C ALA A 157 -14.53 4.83 -6.05
N TYR A 158 -14.34 5.31 -4.82
CA TYR A 158 -14.66 4.62 -3.57
C TYR A 158 -15.84 5.24 -2.81
N ASP A 159 -16.64 6.08 -3.46
CA ASP A 159 -17.82 6.76 -2.88
C ASP A 159 -17.51 7.52 -1.58
N GLY A 160 -16.37 8.20 -1.55
CA GLY A 160 -15.88 8.94 -0.40
C GLY A 160 -15.20 8.09 0.69
N ARG A 161 -15.14 6.76 0.54
CA ARG A 161 -14.51 5.83 1.50
C ARG A 161 -13.00 5.75 1.33
N ALA A 162 -12.34 6.88 1.46
CA ALA A 162 -10.89 6.97 1.39
C ALA A 162 -10.35 8.06 2.31
N LEU A 163 -9.18 7.78 2.88
CA LEU A 163 -8.36 8.78 3.56
C LEU A 163 -7.16 9.13 2.68
N VAL A 164 -6.76 10.40 2.71
CA VAL A 164 -5.60 10.92 1.99
C VAL A 164 -4.76 11.70 2.99
N LEU A 165 -3.59 11.16 3.33
CA LEU A 165 -2.67 11.83 4.25
C LEU A 165 -2.00 13.04 3.58
N PRO A 166 -1.72 14.11 4.34
CA PRO A 166 -0.90 15.22 3.86
C PRO A 166 0.44 14.73 3.32
N SER A 167 0.99 15.40 2.31
CA SER A 167 2.28 15.00 1.74
C SER A 167 3.40 15.00 2.77
N LEU A 168 4.27 14.00 2.69
CA LEU A 168 5.54 13.93 3.40
C LEU A 168 6.53 14.94 2.79
N ASN A 169 7.65 15.18 3.48
CA ASN A 169 8.70 16.10 3.00
C ASN A 169 9.27 15.70 1.63
N GLU A 170 9.32 14.41 1.36
CA GLU A 170 9.76 13.83 0.08
C GLU A 170 8.76 14.08 -1.06
N GLY A 171 7.52 14.47 -0.72
CA GLY A 171 6.45 14.80 -1.67
C GLY A 171 5.42 13.70 -1.86
N ASN A 172 5.65 12.51 -1.31
CA ASN A 172 4.70 11.40 -1.34
C ASN A 172 3.52 11.65 -0.39
N ALA A 173 2.32 11.24 -0.78
CA ALA A 173 1.11 11.27 0.03
C ALA A 173 0.45 9.90 -0.06
N ILE A 174 0.15 9.30 1.09
CA ILE A 174 -0.49 7.99 1.11
C ILE A 174 -2.01 8.14 1.13
N CYS A 175 -2.65 7.45 0.20
CA CYS A 175 -4.10 7.29 0.17
C CYS A 175 -4.45 5.84 0.51
N ILE A 176 -5.48 5.65 1.35
CA ILE A 176 -6.04 4.33 1.66
C ILE A 176 -7.53 4.39 1.38
N ALA A 177 -8.04 3.43 0.63
CA ALA A 177 -9.45 3.34 0.27
C ALA A 177 -9.99 1.92 0.48
N SER A 178 -11.29 1.80 0.75
CA SER A 178 -11.97 0.53 1.00
C SER A 178 -13.39 0.52 0.47
N THR A 179 -13.99 -0.67 0.35
CA THR A 179 -15.40 -0.81 -0.01
C THR A 179 -16.34 -0.69 1.19
N ASP A 180 -15.83 -0.72 2.41
CA ASP A 180 -16.58 -0.48 3.65
C ASP A 180 -16.10 0.78 4.36
N HIS A 181 -16.87 1.26 5.33
CA HIS A 181 -16.56 2.43 6.17
C HIS A 181 -15.52 2.12 7.27
N GLY A 182 -14.87 0.94 7.19
CA GLY A 182 -14.12 0.36 8.30
C GLY A 182 -15.00 0.02 9.50
N ALA A 183 -14.48 -0.77 10.43
CA ALA A 183 -15.19 -1.14 11.66
C ALA A 183 -15.27 -0.01 12.71
N GLY A 184 -14.96 1.25 12.33
CA GLY A 184 -14.77 2.35 13.27
C GLY A 184 -13.78 1.99 14.37
N LEU A 185 -12.57 1.56 13.98
CA LEU A 185 -11.54 1.09 14.92
C LEU A 185 -11.14 2.23 15.87
N SER A 186 -10.97 1.93 17.15
CA SER A 186 -10.49 2.94 18.11
C SER A 186 -9.01 3.23 17.88
N MET A 187 -8.62 4.49 18.07
CA MET A 187 -7.22 4.91 17.96
C MET A 187 -6.35 4.19 18.99
N ASP A 188 -6.87 3.89 20.19
CA ASP A 188 -6.13 3.13 21.21
C ASP A 188 -5.85 1.69 20.77
N PHE A 189 -6.81 1.04 20.11
CA PHE A 189 -6.61 -0.27 19.50
C PHE A 189 -5.52 -0.20 18.41
N LEU A 190 -5.62 0.78 17.50
CA LEU A 190 -4.63 0.97 16.43
C LEU A 190 -3.22 1.24 16.99
N ARG A 191 -3.10 2.04 18.06
CA ARG A 191 -1.82 2.30 18.73
C ARG A 191 -1.24 1.05 19.37
N THR A 192 -2.07 0.26 20.05
CA THR A 192 -1.64 -1.02 20.65
C THR A 192 -1.13 -1.97 19.58
N ARG A 193 -1.86 -2.09 18.46
CA ARG A 193 -1.43 -2.91 17.33
C ARG A 193 -0.15 -2.39 16.68
N ALA A 194 0.00 -1.08 16.52
CA ALA A 194 1.23 -0.48 15.99
C ALA A 194 2.45 -0.74 16.89
N GLN A 195 2.27 -0.77 18.22
CA GLN A 195 3.34 -1.13 19.16
C GLN A 195 3.77 -2.59 19.01
N ARG A 196 2.80 -3.52 18.90
CA ARG A 196 3.08 -4.95 18.62
C ARG A 196 3.82 -5.12 17.29
N LEU A 197 3.29 -4.52 16.22
CA LEU A 197 3.92 -4.55 14.90
C LEU A 197 5.36 -4.03 14.95
N ARG A 198 5.61 -2.95 15.70
CA ARG A 198 6.95 -2.41 15.90
C ARG A 198 7.87 -3.37 16.65
N ALA A 199 7.38 -4.05 17.69
CA ALA A 199 8.15 -5.03 18.43
C ALA A 199 8.56 -6.21 17.53
N ASP A 200 7.64 -6.70 16.70
CA ASP A 200 7.83 -7.91 15.89
C ASP A 200 8.66 -7.66 14.61
N THR A 201 8.55 -6.46 14.04
CA THR A 201 9.10 -6.15 12.70
C THR A 201 10.09 -4.98 12.69
N GLY A 202 10.12 -4.17 13.75
CA GLY A 202 10.82 -2.89 13.79
C GLY A 202 10.10 -1.74 13.06
N LEU A 203 8.97 -2.00 12.39
CA LEU A 203 8.20 -0.97 11.69
C LEU A 203 7.43 -0.07 12.68
N ASN A 204 7.78 1.21 12.72
CA ASN A 204 7.11 2.18 13.58
C ASN A 204 6.07 3.01 12.81
N LEU A 205 4.79 2.70 13.01
CA LEU A 205 3.65 3.44 12.44
C LEU A 205 3.01 4.45 13.41
N GLY A 206 3.57 4.62 14.62
CA GLY A 206 3.07 5.61 15.59
C GLY A 206 2.96 7.03 15.03
N PRO A 207 3.99 7.55 14.33
CA PRO A 207 3.91 8.87 13.68
C PRO A 207 2.80 8.96 12.62
N SER A 208 2.58 7.88 11.86
CA SER A 208 1.54 7.82 10.82
C SER A 208 0.13 7.83 11.42
N LEU A 209 -0.09 7.18 12.57
CA LEU A 209 -1.36 7.28 13.30
C LEU A 209 -1.63 8.71 13.80
N SER A 210 -0.60 9.42 14.28
CA SER A 210 -0.74 10.84 14.64
C SER A 210 -1.07 11.72 13.42
N ARG A 211 -0.55 11.40 12.24
CA ARG A 211 -0.90 12.09 10.98
C ARG A 211 -2.35 11.86 10.57
N ILE A 212 -2.89 10.65 10.79
CA ILE A 212 -4.33 10.36 10.57
C ILE A 212 -5.20 11.27 11.45
N GLU A 213 -4.87 11.40 12.74
CA GLU A 213 -5.63 12.27 13.66
C GLU A 213 -5.55 13.74 13.27
N GLN A 214 -4.34 14.23 12.96
CA GLN A 214 -4.10 15.62 12.55
C GLN A 214 -4.80 15.98 11.23
N ALA A 215 -4.96 15.00 10.34
CA ALA A 215 -5.68 15.15 9.08
C ALA A 215 -7.21 15.12 9.25
N GLY A 216 -7.73 14.91 10.46
CA GLY A 216 -9.16 14.94 10.75
C GLY A 216 -9.90 13.63 10.50
N TYR A 217 -9.18 12.52 10.26
CA TYR A 217 -9.76 11.19 10.07
C TYR A 217 -10.06 10.47 11.40
N CYS A 218 -10.21 11.22 12.50
CA CYS A 218 -10.53 10.71 13.82
C CYS A 218 -11.64 11.55 14.46
N ALA A 219 -12.75 10.91 14.84
CA ALA A 219 -13.80 11.54 15.65
C ALA A 219 -14.14 10.66 16.84
N GLY A 220 -14.20 11.25 18.04
CA GLY A 220 -14.48 10.52 19.28
C GLY A 220 -13.48 9.40 19.57
N GLY A 221 -12.22 9.54 19.13
CA GLY A 221 -11.18 8.52 19.29
C GLY A 221 -11.32 7.32 18.36
N ARG A 222 -12.12 7.41 17.29
CA ARG A 222 -12.35 6.34 16.31
C ARG A 222 -11.99 6.81 14.90
N LEU A 223 -11.41 5.91 14.12
CA LEU A 223 -11.05 6.14 12.72
C LEU A 223 -12.30 6.36 11.86
N LEU A 224 -12.22 7.35 10.98
CA LEU A 224 -13.22 7.65 9.95
C LEU A 224 -12.64 7.28 8.57
N ILE A 225 -13.32 6.36 7.86
CA ILE A 225 -13.06 6.05 6.45
C ILE A 225 -14.38 6.16 5.66
#